data_AF-A0A074VEH6-F1
#
_entry.id   AF-A0A074VEH6-F1
#
_cell.length_a   1.000
_cell.length_b   1.000
_cell.length_c   1.000
_cell.angle_alpha   90.00
_cell.angle_beta   90.00
_cell.angle_gamma   90.00
#
_symmetry.space_group_name_H-M   'P 1'
#
loop_
_entity.id
_entity.type
_entity.pdbx_description
1 polymer ?
#
loop_
_entity_poly.entity_id
_entity_poly.type
_entity_poly.pdbx_seq_one_letter_code
_entity_poly.pdbx_strand_id
1 'polypeptide(L)'
;MDRITSLEAIILPQARLLRPGTGPVTLSPGNSSQEGCSHNIFIVTLADSSHIIARVAKSHNFDSLERNGVDMLNHITSLRPELKVPKVLWHNLDSKQEQTPREFTIVLQDLIPGKPLGSWNELIPQSQQMCFLDSLARFLVELWSIPTSGTIETEVPALLYSQWLENMIDKAIRRCITGDSRWGTTRDYLVMRSLISYYASPHDHITEYGIAHGDMHALNIMVDERLELSGVVDWDWTFTAPLPAIVQFPWFLADVPGWHNEGTKPGETFHHSRDYLVQALRAAEMSANKSDRLTNLLASARERQIFQSAINCRDVHKAFVEEDRRFRGARGKDVRGELEAFLVIYPDLRDEDEVKLIMGSMQ
;
A
#
# COMPACT_ATOMS: atom_id res chain seq x y z
N MET A 1 -10.03 -10.05 -34.46
CA MET A 1 -8.70 -10.59 -34.12
C MET A 1 -8.83 -11.26 -32.76
N ASP A 2 -8.17 -12.38 -32.51
CA ASP A 2 -8.10 -12.95 -31.17
C ASP A 2 -7.36 -11.95 -30.25
N ARG A 3 -7.87 -11.74 -29.03
CA ARG A 3 -7.33 -10.77 -28.06
C ARG A 3 -5.87 -11.07 -27.75
N ILE A 4 -5.49 -12.34 -27.72
CA ILE A 4 -4.10 -12.76 -27.53
C ILE A 4 -3.24 -12.32 -28.71
N THR A 5 -3.70 -12.48 -29.95
CA THR A 5 -2.97 -12.03 -31.14
C THR A 5 -2.74 -10.51 -31.15
N SER A 6 -3.72 -9.72 -30.70
CA SER A 6 -3.53 -8.27 -30.55
C SER A 6 -2.47 -7.94 -29.50
N LEU A 7 -2.45 -8.64 -28.37
CA LEU A 7 -1.44 -8.45 -27.32
C LEU A 7 -0.04 -8.86 -27.79
N GLU A 8 0.08 -9.99 -28.49
CA GLU A 8 1.35 -10.45 -29.06
C GLU A 8 1.95 -9.44 -30.04
N ALA A 9 1.10 -8.80 -30.86
CA ALA A 9 1.53 -7.79 -31.82
C ALA A 9 2.15 -6.55 -31.15
N ILE A 10 1.80 -6.26 -29.89
CA ILE A 10 2.35 -5.15 -29.12
C ILE A 10 3.53 -5.60 -28.26
N ILE A 11 3.39 -6.70 -27.52
CA ILE A 11 4.37 -7.14 -26.50
C ILE A 11 5.62 -7.73 -27.13
N LEU A 12 5.49 -8.61 -28.13
CA LEU A 12 6.64 -9.36 -28.66
C LEU A 12 7.69 -8.46 -29.34
N PRO A 13 7.33 -7.41 -30.11
CA PRO A 13 8.31 -6.46 -30.62
C PRO A 13 9.11 -5.75 -29.52
N GLN A 14 8.44 -5.30 -28.45
CA GLN A 14 9.10 -4.60 -27.34
C GLN A 14 10.02 -5.54 -26.58
N ALA A 15 9.57 -6.77 -26.30
CA ALA A 15 10.39 -7.80 -25.67
C ALA A 15 11.67 -8.13 -26.47
N ARG A 16 11.59 -8.17 -27.82
CA ARG A 16 12.78 -8.34 -28.68
C ARG A 16 13.76 -7.18 -28.59
N LEU A 17 13.27 -5.94 -28.41
CA LEU A 17 14.14 -4.77 -28.24
C LEU A 17 14.87 -4.79 -26.90
N LEU A 18 14.21 -5.28 -25.83
CA LEU A 18 14.79 -5.36 -24.48
C LEU A 18 15.94 -6.38 -24.38
N ARG A 19 15.86 -7.47 -25.14
CA ARG A 19 16.89 -8.52 -25.23
C ARG A 19 17.06 -9.00 -26.68
N PRO A 20 17.91 -8.32 -27.47
CA PRO A 20 18.20 -8.74 -28.84
C PRO A 20 18.82 -10.14 -28.86
N GLY A 21 18.28 -11.03 -29.70
CA GLY A 21 18.76 -12.40 -29.85
C GLY A 21 18.07 -13.11 -31.02
N THR A 22 18.58 -14.29 -31.37
CA THR A 22 18.04 -15.11 -32.46
C THR A 22 17.02 -16.16 -32.00
N GLY A 23 16.90 -16.37 -30.68
CA GLY A 23 15.91 -17.26 -30.09
C GLY A 23 14.46 -16.77 -30.25
N PRO A 24 13.47 -17.66 -30.12
CA PRO A 24 12.07 -17.27 -30.17
C PRO A 24 11.72 -16.39 -28.95
N VAL A 25 10.80 -15.44 -29.15
CA VAL A 25 10.16 -14.69 -28.07
C VAL A 25 8.69 -15.07 -28.08
N THR A 26 8.19 -15.53 -26.94
CA THR A 26 6.82 -16.08 -26.82
C THR A 26 6.08 -15.43 -25.67
N LEU A 27 4.76 -15.32 -25.83
CA LEU A 27 3.84 -14.86 -24.79
C LEU A 27 3.01 -16.05 -24.34
N SER A 28 2.87 -16.23 -23.03
CA SER A 28 1.98 -17.26 -22.46
C SER A 28 1.18 -16.66 -21.31
N PRO A 29 -0.07 -17.08 -21.09
CA PRO A 29 -0.81 -16.70 -19.90
C PRO A 29 -0.04 -17.08 -18.63
N GLY A 30 -0.06 -16.21 -17.62
CA GLY A 30 0.37 -16.58 -16.28
C GLY A 30 -0.52 -17.68 -15.69
N ASN A 31 -0.09 -18.26 -14.58
CA ASN A 31 -0.95 -19.18 -13.85
C ASN A 31 -2.21 -18.43 -13.36
N SER A 32 -3.35 -19.10 -13.30
CA SER A 32 -4.62 -18.46 -12.86
C SER A 32 -4.55 -17.84 -11.46
N SER A 33 -3.66 -18.33 -10.59
CA SER A 33 -3.35 -17.74 -9.28
C SER A 33 -2.59 -16.41 -9.34
N GLN A 34 -2.17 -15.97 -10.53
CA GLN A 34 -1.49 -14.69 -10.78
C GLN A 34 -2.42 -13.66 -11.44
N GLU A 35 -3.68 -14.00 -11.77
CA GLU A 35 -4.64 -13.04 -12.28
C GLU A 35 -5.24 -12.21 -11.13
N GLY A 36 -4.89 -10.93 -11.08
CA GLY A 36 -5.42 -9.99 -10.08
C GLY A 36 -6.79 -9.43 -10.46
N CYS A 37 -7.40 -8.66 -9.57
CA CYS A 37 -8.69 -7.98 -9.83
C CYS A 37 -8.61 -6.98 -10.99
N SER A 38 -7.45 -6.35 -11.20
CA SER A 38 -7.26 -5.26 -12.15
C SER A 38 -6.46 -5.64 -13.40
N HIS A 39 -5.68 -6.74 -13.34
CA HIS A 39 -4.69 -7.09 -14.36
C HIS A 39 -4.79 -8.55 -14.81
N ASN A 40 -4.56 -8.77 -16.09
CA ASN A 40 -4.16 -10.06 -16.63
C ASN A 40 -2.64 -10.12 -16.65
N ILE A 41 -2.07 -11.22 -16.18
CA ILE A 41 -0.63 -11.43 -16.12
C ILE A 41 -0.22 -12.43 -17.19
N PHE A 42 0.83 -12.10 -17.94
CA PHE A 42 1.43 -12.99 -18.93
C PHE A 42 2.93 -13.15 -18.67
N ILE A 43 3.43 -14.35 -18.92
CA ILE A 43 4.86 -14.63 -18.94
C ILE A 43 5.37 -14.43 -20.36
N VAL A 44 6.37 -13.57 -20.51
CA VAL A 44 7.11 -13.39 -21.76
C VAL A 44 8.43 -14.14 -21.63
N THR A 45 8.64 -15.14 -22.49
CA THR A 45 9.93 -15.81 -22.62
C THR A 45 10.75 -15.09 -23.68
N LEU A 46 11.94 -14.64 -23.31
CA LEU A 46 12.86 -13.89 -24.15
C LEU A 46 13.77 -14.83 -24.96
N ALA A 47 14.50 -14.26 -25.92
CA ALA A 47 15.34 -15.01 -26.85
C ALA A 47 16.49 -15.79 -26.16
N ASP A 48 16.91 -15.34 -24.98
CA ASP A 48 17.91 -16.00 -24.13
C ASP A 48 17.30 -16.98 -23.12
N SER A 49 16.01 -17.29 -23.25
CA SER A 49 15.21 -18.11 -22.33
C SER A 49 14.98 -17.50 -20.94
N SER A 50 15.37 -16.25 -20.71
CA SER A 50 14.95 -15.53 -19.51
C SER A 50 13.47 -15.14 -19.59
N HIS A 51 12.87 -14.83 -18.44
CA HIS A 51 11.44 -14.53 -18.33
C HIS A 51 11.21 -13.14 -17.75
N ILE A 52 10.24 -12.43 -18.31
CA ILE A 52 9.69 -11.18 -17.77
C ILE A 52 8.17 -11.28 -17.67
N ILE A 53 7.57 -10.37 -16.92
CA ILE A 53 6.12 -10.26 -16.78
C ILE A 53 5.59 -9.17 -17.71
N ALA A 54 4.48 -9.46 -18.40
CA ALA A 54 3.61 -8.44 -18.96
C ALA A 54 2.34 -8.32 -18.12
N ARG A 55 2.16 -7.15 -17.49
CA ARG A 55 0.92 -6.76 -16.81
C ARG A 55 0.03 -6.05 -17.81
N VAL A 56 -1.19 -6.54 -18.00
CA VAL A 56 -2.16 -5.96 -18.94
C VAL A 56 -3.41 -5.55 -18.18
N ALA A 57 -3.71 -4.25 -18.14
CA ALA A 57 -4.89 -3.76 -17.43
C ALA A 57 -6.18 -4.29 -18.05
N LYS A 58 -7.12 -4.70 -17.20
CA LYS A 58 -8.45 -5.16 -17.63
C LYS A 58 -9.30 -4.01 -18.18
N SER A 59 -8.99 -2.77 -17.82
CA SER A 59 -9.67 -1.54 -18.25
C SER A 59 -8.74 -0.32 -18.11
N HIS A 60 -8.95 0.71 -18.93
CA HIS A 60 -8.26 2.01 -18.81
C HIS A 60 -8.58 2.77 -17.52
N ASN A 61 -9.61 2.35 -16.77
CA ASN A 61 -9.89 2.93 -15.45
C ASN A 61 -8.76 2.72 -14.43
N PHE A 62 -7.81 1.81 -14.71
CA PHE A 62 -6.65 1.55 -13.87
C PHE A 62 -5.39 2.32 -14.29
N ASP A 63 -5.45 3.15 -15.34
CA ASP A 63 -4.27 3.82 -15.90
C ASP A 63 -3.55 4.74 -14.90
N SER A 64 -4.32 5.40 -14.01
CA SER A 64 -3.74 6.23 -12.96
C SER A 64 -3.01 5.41 -11.89
N LEU A 65 -3.54 4.25 -11.53
CA LEU A 65 -2.93 3.32 -10.58
C LEU A 65 -1.67 2.67 -11.16
N GLU A 66 -1.73 2.27 -12.43
CA GLU A 66 -0.57 1.73 -13.14
C GLU A 66 0.56 2.76 -13.27
N ARG A 67 0.22 4.01 -13.62
CA ARG A 67 1.20 5.10 -13.65
C ARG A 67 1.83 5.32 -12.28
N ASN A 68 1.03 5.36 -11.22
CA ASN A 68 1.54 5.49 -9.86
C ASN A 68 2.53 4.38 -9.49
N GLY A 69 2.18 3.12 -9.77
CA GLY A 69 3.07 1.98 -9.52
C GLY A 69 4.36 2.05 -10.34
N VAL A 70 4.27 2.39 -11.63
CA VAL A 70 5.43 2.55 -12.53
C VAL A 70 6.37 3.65 -12.05
N ASP A 71 5.83 4.85 -11.79
CA ASP A 71 6.62 6.00 -11.36
C ASP A 71 7.33 5.72 -10.03
N MET A 72 6.64 5.04 -9.10
CA MET A 72 7.24 4.65 -7.84
C MET A 72 8.33 3.58 -7.99
N LEU A 73 8.09 2.53 -8.78
CA LEU A 73 9.10 1.49 -9.01
C LEU A 73 10.34 2.08 -9.69
N ASN A 74 10.16 2.99 -10.64
CA ASN A 74 11.27 3.72 -11.26
C ASN A 74 12.04 4.57 -10.24
N HIS A 75 11.33 5.30 -9.37
CA HIS A 75 11.96 6.07 -8.28
C HIS A 75 12.76 5.17 -7.33
N ILE A 76 12.16 4.10 -6.84
CA ILE A 76 12.79 3.12 -5.95
C ILE A 76 14.04 2.52 -6.60
N THR A 77 13.92 2.03 -7.82
CA THR A 77 15.03 1.34 -8.51
C THR A 77 16.16 2.29 -8.90
N SER A 78 15.87 3.57 -9.15
CA SER A 78 16.89 4.58 -9.39
C SER A 78 17.77 4.85 -8.16
N LEU A 79 17.18 4.80 -6.95
CA LEU A 79 17.87 5.10 -5.69
C LEU A 79 18.40 3.84 -4.99
N ARG A 80 17.75 2.70 -5.22
CA ARG A 80 18.04 1.39 -4.61
C ARG A 80 17.89 0.27 -5.65
N PRO A 81 18.82 0.14 -6.60
CA PRO A 81 18.74 -0.83 -7.70
C PRO A 81 18.77 -2.30 -7.24
N GLU A 82 19.23 -2.55 -6.02
CA GLU A 82 19.31 -3.88 -5.37
C GLU A 82 18.10 -4.17 -4.47
N LEU A 83 17.19 -3.21 -4.27
CA LEU A 83 15.97 -3.48 -3.49
C LEU A 83 15.12 -4.50 -4.25
N LYS A 84 14.58 -5.48 -3.52
CA LYS A 84 13.85 -6.62 -4.09
C LYS A 84 12.44 -6.23 -4.55
N VAL A 85 12.36 -5.42 -5.60
CA VAL A 85 11.13 -4.96 -6.27
C VAL A 85 11.26 -5.20 -7.79
N PRO A 86 10.15 -5.35 -8.53
CA PRO A 86 10.19 -5.46 -9.98
C PRO A 86 10.82 -4.21 -10.63
N LYS A 87 11.76 -4.41 -11.54
CA LYS A 87 12.24 -3.32 -12.41
C LYS A 87 11.29 -3.16 -13.57
N VAL A 88 10.83 -1.93 -13.82
CA VAL A 88 10.04 -1.62 -15.01
C VAL A 88 10.98 -1.56 -16.20
N LEU A 89 10.69 -2.37 -17.22
CA LEU A 89 11.49 -2.48 -18.43
C LEU A 89 10.91 -1.66 -19.58
N TRP A 90 9.58 -1.59 -19.67
CA TRP A 90 8.85 -0.81 -20.67
C TRP A 90 7.38 -0.64 -20.27
N HIS A 91 6.73 0.42 -20.74
CA HIS A 91 5.27 0.59 -20.64
C HIS A 91 4.73 1.47 -21.76
N ASN A 92 3.43 1.39 -22.06
CA ASN A 92 2.75 2.29 -23.01
C ASN A 92 1.86 3.34 -22.35
N LEU A 93 2.15 3.69 -21.09
CA LEU A 93 1.35 4.64 -20.32
C LEU A 93 1.40 6.08 -20.87
N ASP A 94 2.45 6.50 -21.57
CA ASP A 94 2.66 7.89 -21.95
C ASP A 94 1.76 8.39 -23.09
N SER A 95 0.85 9.29 -22.74
CA SER A 95 -0.17 9.87 -23.62
C SER A 95 0.37 10.83 -24.68
N LYS A 96 1.65 11.24 -24.58
CA LYS A 96 2.24 12.24 -25.49
C LYS A 96 2.75 11.66 -26.82
N GLN A 97 2.83 10.34 -26.97
CA GLN A 97 3.42 9.71 -28.16
C GLN A 97 2.40 9.17 -29.18
N GLU A 98 1.12 9.01 -28.84
CA GLU A 98 0.17 8.34 -29.75
C GLU A 98 -1.03 9.23 -30.12
N GLN A 99 -1.13 9.56 -31.41
CA GLN A 99 -2.33 10.16 -32.03
C GLN A 99 -3.48 9.14 -32.18
N THR A 100 -3.27 7.89 -31.74
CA THR A 100 -4.22 6.79 -31.81
C THR A 100 -4.57 6.30 -30.41
N PRO A 101 -5.85 6.03 -30.11
CA PRO A 101 -6.23 5.46 -28.83
C PRO A 101 -5.56 4.08 -28.65
N ARG A 102 -4.85 3.89 -27.53
CA ARG A 102 -4.30 2.59 -27.16
C ARG A 102 -5.43 1.62 -26.84
N GLU A 103 -5.32 0.39 -27.32
CA GLU A 103 -6.30 -0.68 -27.02
C GLU A 103 -6.08 -1.28 -25.62
N PHE A 104 -4.83 -1.33 -25.16
CA PHE A 104 -4.46 -1.93 -23.88
C PHE A 104 -3.48 -1.05 -23.13
N THR A 105 -3.54 -1.10 -21.80
CA THR A 105 -2.48 -0.57 -20.92
C THR A 105 -1.59 -1.73 -20.52
N ILE A 106 -0.29 -1.61 -20.82
CA ILE A 106 0.70 -2.68 -20.69
C ILE A 106 1.94 -2.16 -19.98
N VAL A 107 2.41 -2.93 -19.00
CA VAL A 107 3.70 -2.74 -18.32
C VAL A 107 4.50 -4.04 -18.41
N LEU A 108 5.73 -3.95 -18.93
CA LEU A 108 6.72 -5.02 -18.92
C LEU A 108 7.68 -4.80 -17.76
N GLN A 109 7.88 -5.82 -16.93
CA GLN A 109 8.73 -5.75 -15.75
C GLN A 109 9.43 -7.08 -15.45
N ASP A 110 10.45 -7.04 -14.59
CA ASP A 110 11.13 -8.25 -14.12
C ASP A 110 10.15 -9.28 -13.52
N LEU A 111 10.38 -10.56 -13.83
CA LEU A 111 9.75 -11.66 -13.10
C LEU A 111 10.51 -11.88 -11.79
N ILE A 112 9.85 -11.63 -10.66
CA ILE A 112 10.40 -11.95 -9.34
C ILE A 112 10.35 -13.48 -9.13
N PRO A 113 11.48 -14.13 -8.83
CA PRO A 113 11.51 -15.59 -8.66
C PRO A 113 10.82 -16.02 -7.37
N GLY A 114 10.41 -17.29 -7.34
CA GLY A 114 9.78 -17.92 -6.18
C GLY A 114 8.27 -17.98 -6.27
N LYS A 115 7.62 -18.04 -5.10
CA LYS A 115 6.16 -18.13 -4.97
C LYS A 115 5.64 -17.09 -3.98
N PRO A 116 4.36 -16.72 -4.03
CA PRO A 116 3.75 -15.93 -2.98
C PRO A 116 3.92 -16.62 -1.61
N LEU A 117 4.13 -15.84 -0.55
CA LEU A 117 4.18 -16.33 0.84
C LEU A 117 2.87 -17.06 1.19
N GLY A 118 1.74 -16.61 0.64
CA GLY A 118 0.45 -17.24 0.81
C GLY A 118 -0.18 -16.87 2.14
N SER A 119 -0.07 -17.77 3.13
CA SER A 119 -0.60 -17.57 4.47
C SER A 119 0.54 -17.53 5.49
N TRP A 120 0.41 -16.65 6.49
CA TRP A 120 1.32 -16.60 7.64
C TRP A 120 0.60 -17.15 8.87
N ASN A 121 1.05 -18.30 9.37
CA ASN A 121 0.43 -19.00 10.50
C ASN A 121 1.43 -19.91 11.22
N GLU A 122 0.98 -20.53 12.31
CA GLU A 122 1.75 -21.45 13.15
C GLU A 122 2.31 -22.69 12.43
N LEU A 123 1.84 -23.02 11.22
CA LEU A 123 2.35 -24.16 10.47
C LEU A 123 3.73 -23.91 9.86
N ILE A 124 4.14 -22.64 9.73
CA ILE A 124 5.48 -22.29 9.28
C ILE A 124 6.47 -22.56 10.43
N PRO A 125 7.50 -23.40 10.24
CA PRO A 125 8.52 -23.65 11.25
C PRO A 125 9.15 -22.35 11.76
N GLN A 126 9.34 -22.24 13.08
CA GLN A 126 9.84 -21.01 13.71
C GLN A 126 11.17 -20.51 13.11
N SER A 127 12.09 -21.42 12.77
CA SER A 127 13.37 -21.07 12.14
C SER A 127 13.18 -20.42 10.77
N GLN A 128 12.19 -20.87 9.98
CA GLN A 128 11.86 -20.29 8.69
C GLN A 128 11.16 -18.94 8.86
N GLN A 129 10.28 -18.81 9.87
CA GLN A 129 9.67 -17.52 10.20
C GLN A 129 10.74 -16.47 10.53
N MET A 130 11.70 -16.82 11.39
CA MET A 130 12.78 -15.91 11.78
C MET A 130 13.64 -15.53 10.56
N CYS A 131 14.02 -16.50 9.73
CA CYS A 131 14.80 -16.26 8.52
C CYS A 131 14.08 -15.30 7.54
N PHE A 132 12.77 -15.51 7.33
CA PHE A 132 11.93 -14.61 6.56
C PHE A 132 11.92 -13.21 7.17
N LEU A 133 11.63 -13.07 8.47
CA LEU A 133 11.54 -11.78 9.15
C LEU A 133 12.86 -11.01 9.13
N ASP A 134 14.01 -11.68 9.19
CA ASP A 134 15.33 -11.04 9.04
C ASP A 134 15.51 -10.45 7.64
N SER A 135 15.05 -11.15 6.60
CA SER A 135 15.10 -10.67 5.22
C SER A 135 14.09 -9.55 4.95
N LEU A 136 12.90 -9.63 5.56
CA LEU A 136 11.87 -8.60 5.49
C LEU A 136 12.31 -7.33 6.22
N ALA A 137 12.92 -7.45 7.40
CA ALA A 137 13.42 -6.31 8.16
C ALA A 137 14.43 -5.48 7.34
N ARG A 138 15.39 -6.15 6.68
CA ARG A 138 16.37 -5.49 5.79
C ARG A 138 15.68 -4.76 4.64
N PHE A 139 14.70 -5.39 4.00
CA PHE A 139 13.91 -4.78 2.94
C PHE A 139 13.15 -3.53 3.44
N LEU A 140 12.46 -3.62 4.58
CA LEU A 140 11.69 -2.51 5.15
C LEU A 140 12.57 -1.33 5.56
N VAL A 141 13.73 -1.59 6.18
CA VAL A 141 14.71 -0.55 6.51
C VAL A 141 15.18 0.18 5.26
N GLU A 142 15.47 -0.54 4.18
CA GLU A 142 15.88 0.10 2.93
C GLU A 142 14.73 0.89 2.29
N LEU A 143 13.54 0.31 2.17
CA LEU A 143 12.36 0.97 1.57
C LEU A 143 11.99 2.26 2.31
N TRP A 144 11.83 2.20 3.63
CA TRP A 144 11.41 3.37 4.43
C TRP A 144 12.50 4.43 4.57
N SER A 145 13.74 4.12 4.17
CA SER A 145 14.85 5.08 4.12
C SER A 145 15.02 5.75 2.75
N ILE A 146 14.20 5.42 1.75
CA ILE A 146 14.27 6.05 0.43
C ILE A 146 13.73 7.48 0.54
N PRO A 147 14.53 8.51 0.18
CA PRO A 147 14.04 9.88 0.13
C PRO A 147 12.88 10.01 -0.86
N THR A 148 11.85 10.78 -0.49
CA THR A 148 10.73 11.10 -1.39
C THR A 148 10.98 12.34 -2.25
N SER A 149 12.09 13.06 -2.03
CA SER A 149 12.51 14.16 -2.88
C SER A 149 12.72 13.67 -4.32
N GLY A 150 11.83 14.08 -5.23
CA GLY A 150 11.84 13.65 -6.64
C GLY A 150 10.61 12.86 -7.09
N THR A 151 9.70 12.45 -6.20
CA THR A 151 8.41 11.88 -6.59
C THR A 151 7.46 12.98 -7.10
N ILE A 152 6.58 12.69 -8.07
CA ILE A 152 5.72 13.66 -8.79
C ILE A 152 4.87 14.57 -7.87
N GLU A 153 4.62 14.17 -6.62
CA GLU A 153 3.90 14.96 -5.60
C GLU A 153 4.72 16.11 -4.96
N THR A 154 5.92 16.43 -5.46
CA THR A 154 6.87 17.41 -4.88
C THR A 154 6.40 18.87 -4.77
N GLU A 155 5.21 19.24 -5.27
CA GLU A 155 4.68 20.61 -5.11
C GLU A 155 3.88 20.83 -3.83
N VAL A 156 3.46 19.77 -3.14
CA VAL A 156 2.72 19.89 -1.88
C VAL A 156 3.73 19.93 -0.72
N PRO A 157 3.65 20.92 0.20
CA PRO A 157 4.49 20.95 1.39
C PRO A 157 4.36 19.64 2.17
N ALA A 158 5.48 19.14 2.68
CA ALA A 158 5.48 18.02 3.60
C ALA A 158 4.58 18.37 4.81
N LEU A 159 3.50 17.61 4.96
CA LEU A 159 2.53 17.73 6.04
C LEU A 159 3.06 17.05 7.30
N LEU A 160 2.66 17.58 8.45
CA LEU A 160 2.79 16.85 9.71
C LEU A 160 1.90 15.61 9.70
N TYR A 161 2.19 14.65 10.58
CA TYR A 161 1.40 13.42 10.66
C TYR A 161 -0.06 13.70 11.03
N SER A 162 -0.32 14.64 11.94
CA SER A 162 -1.67 15.11 12.27
C SER A 162 -2.43 15.68 11.07
N GLN A 163 -1.78 16.56 10.29
CA GLN A 163 -2.35 17.16 9.09
C GLN A 163 -2.63 16.11 8.00
N TRP A 164 -1.75 15.12 7.87
CA TRP A 164 -1.97 14.00 6.96
C TRP A 164 -3.19 13.16 7.38
N LEU A 165 -3.33 12.85 8.67
CA LEU A 165 -4.51 12.15 9.20
C LEU A 165 -5.80 12.95 9.00
N GLU A 166 -5.75 14.25 9.24
CA GLU A 166 -6.86 15.18 9.03
C GLU A 166 -7.32 15.14 7.57
N ASN A 167 -6.41 15.28 6.62
CA ASN A 167 -6.73 15.17 5.19
C ASN A 167 -7.35 13.82 4.81
N MET A 168 -6.91 12.71 5.41
CA MET A 168 -7.45 11.38 5.17
C MET A 168 -8.87 11.22 5.74
N ILE A 169 -9.10 11.73 6.94
CA ILE A 169 -10.42 11.71 7.60
C ILE A 169 -11.38 12.65 6.89
N ASP A 170 -10.94 13.85 6.51
CA ASP A 170 -11.76 14.83 5.79
C ASP A 170 -12.21 14.29 4.43
N LYS A 171 -11.34 13.54 3.72
CA LYS A 171 -11.75 12.80 2.51
C LYS A 171 -12.86 11.79 2.80
N ALA A 172 -12.81 11.11 3.95
CA ALA A 172 -13.86 10.18 4.35
C ALA A 172 -15.17 10.90 4.71
N ILE A 173 -15.10 12.01 5.45
CA ILE A 173 -16.25 12.87 5.78
C ILE A 173 -16.93 13.37 4.50
N ARG A 174 -16.17 13.90 3.53
CA ARG A 174 -16.73 14.34 2.25
C ARG A 174 -17.50 13.25 1.55
N ARG A 175 -16.92 12.04 1.45
CA ARG A 175 -17.61 10.89 0.84
C ARG A 175 -18.89 10.53 1.60
N CYS A 176 -18.93 10.64 2.93
CA CYS A 176 -20.17 10.42 3.68
C CYS A 176 -21.24 11.45 3.31
N ILE A 177 -20.88 12.73 3.31
CA ILE A 177 -21.81 13.83 3.03
C ILE A 177 -22.36 13.73 1.60
N THR A 178 -21.52 13.41 0.61
CA THR A 178 -21.93 13.30 -0.80
C THR A 178 -22.63 11.98 -1.14
N GLY A 179 -22.81 11.07 -0.17
CA GLY A 179 -23.48 9.78 -0.38
C GLY A 179 -22.59 8.69 -1.01
N ASP A 180 -21.28 8.90 -1.10
CA ASP A 180 -20.31 7.97 -1.68
C ASP A 180 -19.57 7.10 -0.64
N SER A 181 -19.89 7.25 0.65
CA SER A 181 -19.22 6.47 1.71
C SER A 181 -19.59 4.99 1.65
N ARG A 182 -18.59 4.15 1.91
CA ARG A 182 -18.72 2.69 1.91
C ARG A 182 -18.49 2.04 3.28
N TRP A 183 -17.99 2.79 4.26
CA TRP A 183 -17.33 2.18 5.43
C TRP A 183 -17.84 2.66 6.78
N GLY A 184 -18.23 3.94 6.90
CA GLY A 184 -18.60 4.57 8.16
C GLY A 184 -19.54 5.76 7.96
N THR A 185 -19.96 6.37 9.06
CA THR A 185 -20.85 7.54 9.05
C THR A 185 -20.08 8.85 9.19
N THR A 186 -20.70 9.96 8.77
CA THR A 186 -20.15 11.32 8.96
C THR A 186 -19.79 11.56 10.43
N ARG A 187 -20.67 11.15 11.34
CA ARG A 187 -20.45 11.28 12.78
C ARG A 187 -19.25 10.47 13.26
N ASP A 188 -19.07 9.23 12.80
CA ASP A 188 -17.94 8.40 13.22
C ASP A 188 -16.62 9.06 12.81
N TYR A 189 -16.53 9.58 11.59
CA TYR A 189 -15.32 10.26 11.14
C TYR A 189 -15.06 11.60 11.85
N LEU A 190 -16.10 12.35 12.23
CA LEU A 190 -15.93 13.54 13.08
C LEU A 190 -15.39 13.17 14.49
N VAL A 191 -15.87 12.06 15.06
CA VAL A 191 -15.31 11.53 16.31
C VAL A 191 -13.84 11.14 16.11
N MET A 192 -13.51 10.44 15.03
CA MET A 192 -12.12 10.11 14.69
C MET A 192 -11.25 11.36 14.52
N ARG A 193 -11.77 12.41 13.88
CA ARG A 193 -11.07 13.69 13.69
C ARG A 193 -10.67 14.31 15.03
N SER A 194 -11.58 14.29 16.02
CA SER A 194 -11.28 14.77 17.38
C SER A 194 -10.17 13.98 18.11
N LEU A 195 -9.88 12.75 17.66
CA LEU A 195 -8.85 11.88 18.23
C LEU A 195 -7.47 12.05 17.58
N ILE A 196 -7.34 12.85 16.50
CA ILE A 196 -6.07 13.00 15.78
C ILE A 196 -4.91 13.39 16.71
N SER A 197 -5.12 14.38 17.57
CA SER A 197 -4.07 14.85 18.51
C SER A 197 -3.52 13.71 19.38
N TYR A 198 -4.37 12.80 19.85
CA TYR A 198 -3.95 11.66 20.65
C TYR A 198 -2.96 10.75 19.89
N TYR A 199 -3.27 10.44 18.62
CA TYR A 199 -2.45 9.55 17.80
C TYR A 199 -1.24 10.24 17.16
N ALA A 200 -1.32 11.55 16.93
CA ALA A 200 -0.35 12.28 16.12
C ALA A 200 0.65 13.12 16.92
N SER A 201 0.24 13.73 18.03
CA SER A 201 1.10 14.64 18.80
C SER A 201 2.44 14.02 19.23
N PRO A 202 2.53 12.71 19.59
CA PRO A 202 3.83 12.10 19.88
C PRO A 202 4.79 12.03 18.69
N HIS A 203 4.32 12.28 17.46
CA HIS A 203 5.04 12.05 16.22
C HIS A 203 5.11 13.26 15.28
N ASP A 204 4.40 14.35 15.57
CA ASP A 204 4.41 15.56 14.73
C ASP A 204 5.77 16.28 14.69
N HIS A 205 6.71 15.91 15.57
CA HIS A 205 8.10 16.35 15.47
C HIS A 205 8.88 15.64 14.36
N ILE A 206 8.32 14.60 13.74
CA ILE A 206 8.92 13.80 12.67
C ILE A 206 8.40 14.33 11.34
N THR A 207 9.24 15.07 10.62
CA THR A 207 8.85 15.77 9.38
C THR A 207 9.21 15.02 8.11
N GLU A 208 9.93 13.89 8.22
CA GLU A 208 10.37 13.14 7.08
C GLU A 208 9.26 12.27 6.51
N TYR A 209 9.38 12.05 5.22
CA TYR A 209 8.49 11.24 4.41
C TYR A 209 9.21 10.00 3.93
N GLY A 210 8.44 8.96 3.63
CA GLY A 210 8.95 7.80 2.93
C GLY A 210 7.88 7.20 2.03
N ILE A 211 8.16 5.98 1.56
CA ILE A 211 7.30 5.25 0.64
C ILE A 211 6.60 4.12 1.39
N ALA A 212 5.27 4.06 1.25
CA ALA A 212 4.48 2.89 1.62
C ALA A 212 4.08 2.12 0.37
N HIS A 213 4.18 0.80 0.43
CA HIS A 213 3.65 -0.10 -0.60
C HIS A 213 2.12 0.02 -0.80
N GLY A 214 1.39 0.39 0.25
CA GLY A 214 -0.07 0.50 0.23
C GLY A 214 -0.81 -0.80 0.52
N ASP A 215 -0.31 -1.93 0.03
CA ASP A 215 -0.94 -3.25 0.24
C ASP A 215 0.06 -4.37 0.60
N MET A 216 0.74 -4.27 1.75
CA MET A 216 1.69 -5.31 2.21
C MET A 216 0.97 -6.56 2.75
N HIS A 217 0.23 -7.23 1.89
CA HIS A 217 -0.40 -8.52 2.15
C HIS A 217 0.57 -9.68 1.84
N ALA A 218 0.36 -10.86 2.45
CA ALA A 218 1.23 -12.01 2.25
C ALA A 218 1.27 -12.50 0.78
N LEU A 219 0.19 -12.29 0.02
CA LEU A 219 0.15 -12.64 -1.40
C LEU A 219 1.06 -11.75 -2.28
N ASN A 220 1.37 -10.54 -1.82
CA ASN A 220 2.23 -9.57 -2.52
C ASN A 220 3.71 -9.74 -2.17
N ILE A 221 4.03 -10.77 -1.36
CA ILE A 221 5.40 -11.08 -0.93
C ILE A 221 5.82 -12.38 -1.59
N MET A 222 6.91 -12.32 -2.35
CA MET A 222 7.52 -13.46 -3.01
C MET A 222 8.63 -14.03 -2.13
N VAL A 223 8.65 -15.35 -1.98
CA VAL A 223 9.65 -16.09 -1.21
C VAL A 223 10.27 -17.22 -2.02
N ASP A 224 11.53 -17.54 -1.72
CA ASP A 224 12.24 -18.67 -2.32
C ASP A 224 11.91 -20.01 -1.62
N GLU A 225 12.61 -21.07 -2.01
CA GLU A 225 12.45 -22.42 -1.43
C GLU A 225 12.84 -22.50 0.06
N ARG A 226 13.65 -21.54 0.55
CA ARG A 226 14.12 -21.44 1.93
C ARG A 226 13.25 -20.48 2.77
N LEU A 227 12.17 -19.95 2.18
CA LEU A 227 11.30 -18.93 2.76
C LEU A 227 12.01 -17.58 2.98
N GLU A 228 13.12 -17.31 2.29
CA GLU A 228 13.72 -15.99 2.27
C GLU A 228 12.95 -15.07 1.31
N LEU A 229 12.85 -13.77 1.63
CA LEU A 229 12.21 -12.79 0.76
C LEU A 229 12.92 -12.73 -0.60
N SER A 230 12.22 -13.05 -1.69
CA SER A 230 12.70 -12.89 -3.08
C SER A 230 12.32 -11.53 -3.66
N GLY A 231 11.18 -10.97 -3.24
CA GLY A 231 10.78 -9.62 -3.58
C GLY A 231 9.34 -9.28 -3.21
N VAL A 232 8.96 -8.03 -3.40
CA VAL A 232 7.61 -7.50 -3.12
C VAL A 232 7.01 -6.98 -4.43
N VAL A 233 5.80 -7.40 -4.75
CA VAL A 233 5.10 -7.12 -6.01
C VAL A 233 3.78 -6.39 -5.76
N ASP A 234 3.10 -5.93 -6.83
CA ASP A 234 1.81 -5.23 -6.77
C ASP A 234 1.86 -3.83 -6.11
N TRP A 235 2.63 -2.94 -6.73
CA TRP A 235 2.91 -1.59 -6.23
C TRP A 235 1.86 -0.53 -6.62
N ASP A 236 0.70 -0.92 -7.13
CA ASP A 236 -0.28 0.01 -7.71
C ASP A 236 -0.86 0.97 -6.67
N TRP A 237 -0.92 0.52 -5.42
CA TRP A 237 -1.44 1.27 -4.26
C TRP A 237 -0.37 2.02 -3.48
N THR A 238 0.85 2.09 -4.01
CA THR A 238 1.95 2.77 -3.34
C THR A 238 1.66 4.26 -3.14
N PHE A 239 2.19 4.85 -2.08
CA PHE A 239 2.04 6.28 -1.82
C PHE A 239 3.20 6.83 -0.99
N THR A 240 3.33 8.16 -0.97
CA THR A 240 4.23 8.86 -0.06
C THR A 240 3.44 9.46 1.10
N ALA A 241 4.00 9.41 2.31
CA ALA A 241 3.38 9.98 3.50
C ALA A 241 4.42 10.22 4.60
N PRO A 242 4.06 10.97 5.67
CA PRO A 242 4.91 11.13 6.84
C PRO A 242 5.37 9.76 7.38
N LEU A 243 6.60 9.68 7.86
CA LEU A 243 7.18 8.42 8.32
C LEU A 243 6.33 7.68 9.37
N PRO A 244 5.69 8.35 10.35
CA PRO A 244 4.79 7.68 11.30
C PRO A 244 3.59 7.00 10.66
N ALA A 245 3.20 7.45 9.46
CA ALA A 245 2.07 6.94 8.72
C ALA A 245 2.41 5.65 7.93
N ILE A 246 3.65 5.50 7.46
CA ILE A 246 4.08 4.39 6.61
C ILE A 246 4.81 3.28 7.36
N VAL A 247 5.43 3.60 8.51
CA VAL A 247 6.13 2.63 9.34
C VAL A 247 5.09 1.89 10.17
N GLN A 248 4.62 0.78 9.61
CA GLN A 248 3.57 -0.08 10.12
C GLN A 248 3.97 -1.55 9.97
N PHE A 249 3.30 -2.44 10.71
CA PHE A 249 3.47 -3.87 10.49
C PHE A 249 2.83 -4.27 9.15
N PRO A 250 3.43 -5.18 8.38
CA PRO A 250 2.76 -5.82 7.25
C PRO A 250 1.42 -6.43 7.69
N TRP A 251 0.40 -6.41 6.83
CA TRP A 251 -0.98 -6.77 7.20
C TRP A 251 -1.09 -8.18 7.77
N PHE A 252 -0.32 -9.12 7.24
CA PHE A 252 -0.29 -10.51 7.71
C PHE A 252 0.34 -10.70 9.10
N LEU A 253 0.95 -9.66 9.69
CA LEU A 253 1.50 -9.64 11.05
C LEU A 253 0.77 -8.68 12.00
N ALA A 254 -0.03 -7.76 11.49
CA ALA A 254 -0.42 -6.56 12.23
C ALA A 254 -1.39 -6.82 13.40
N ASP A 255 -2.17 -7.92 13.37
CA ASP A 255 -3.26 -8.22 14.32
C ASP A 255 -4.23 -7.02 14.49
N VAL A 256 -4.66 -6.43 13.38
CA VAL A 256 -5.63 -5.33 13.36
C VAL A 256 -7.05 -5.90 13.52
N PRO A 257 -7.84 -5.48 14.52
CA PRO A 257 -9.23 -5.93 14.67
C PRO A 257 -10.05 -5.66 13.41
N GLY A 258 -10.86 -6.64 12.99
CA GLY A 258 -11.66 -6.57 11.76
C GLY A 258 -10.90 -6.91 10.48
N TRP A 259 -9.57 -7.08 10.53
CA TRP A 259 -8.79 -7.63 9.44
C TRP A 259 -8.63 -9.15 9.61
N HIS A 260 -8.74 -9.90 8.50
CA HIS A 260 -8.66 -11.35 8.50
C HIS A 260 -7.57 -11.82 7.55
N ASN A 261 -6.54 -12.47 8.10
CA ASN A 261 -5.48 -13.07 7.33
C ASN A 261 -5.92 -14.44 6.82
N GLU A 262 -5.67 -14.71 5.54
CA GLU A 262 -5.95 -16.02 4.95
C GLU A 262 -5.17 -17.12 5.67
N GLY A 263 -5.83 -18.26 5.91
CA GLY A 263 -5.20 -19.43 6.52
C GLY A 263 -4.87 -19.28 8.02
N THR A 264 -5.49 -18.33 8.72
CA THR A 264 -5.31 -18.13 10.17
C THR A 264 -6.51 -18.63 10.96
N LYS A 265 -6.27 -19.21 12.14
CA LYS A 265 -7.34 -19.71 13.01
C LYS A 265 -7.94 -18.57 13.85
N PRO A 266 -9.24 -18.64 14.21
CA PRO A 266 -9.81 -17.68 15.16
C PRO A 266 -9.03 -17.64 16.48
N GLY A 267 -8.59 -16.44 16.87
CA GLY A 267 -7.80 -16.22 18.09
C GLY A 267 -6.28 -16.41 17.95
N GLU A 268 -5.80 -16.83 16.78
CA GLU A 268 -4.38 -16.80 16.46
C GLU A 268 -3.87 -15.36 16.43
N THR A 269 -2.68 -15.11 16.98
CA THR A 269 -2.07 -13.77 17.03
C THR A 269 -0.59 -13.87 16.68
N PHE A 270 -0.04 -12.78 16.14
CA PHE A 270 1.34 -12.70 15.66
C PHE A 270 2.22 -11.83 16.55
N HIS A 271 1.90 -11.73 17.85
CA HIS A 271 2.69 -10.98 18.83
C HIS A 271 4.19 -11.31 18.79
N HIS A 272 4.54 -12.61 18.84
CA HIS A 272 5.93 -13.04 18.82
C HIS A 272 6.64 -12.69 17.49
N SER A 273 5.95 -12.83 16.36
CA SER A 273 6.50 -12.46 15.05
C SER A 273 6.72 -10.95 14.94
N ARG A 274 5.82 -10.13 15.50
CA ARG A 274 5.97 -8.68 15.56
C ARG A 274 7.14 -8.25 16.44
N ASP A 275 7.25 -8.82 17.64
CA ASP A 275 8.37 -8.56 18.55
C ASP A 275 9.70 -8.93 17.90
N TYR A 276 9.75 -10.09 17.25
CA TYR A 276 10.93 -10.52 16.51
C TYR A 276 11.24 -9.56 15.34
N LEU A 277 10.24 -9.15 14.57
CA LEU A 277 10.44 -8.21 13.47
C LEU A 277 11.00 -6.88 13.95
N VAL A 278 10.54 -6.36 15.10
CA VAL A 278 11.11 -5.13 15.70
C VAL A 278 12.59 -5.32 16.06
N GLN A 279 12.97 -6.48 16.61
CA GLN A 279 14.37 -6.79 16.92
C GLN A 279 15.22 -6.93 15.64
N ALA A 280 14.70 -7.61 14.63
CA ALA A 280 15.35 -7.77 13.34
C ALA A 280 15.51 -6.41 12.62
N LEU A 281 14.53 -5.52 12.73
CA LEU A 281 14.59 -4.16 12.19
C LEU A 281 15.72 -3.36 12.86
N ARG A 282 15.86 -3.46 14.19
CA ARG A 282 16.97 -2.84 14.92
C ARG A 282 18.32 -3.35 14.43
N ALA A 283 18.47 -4.67 14.31
CA ALA A 283 19.70 -5.27 13.80
C ALA A 283 20.03 -4.79 12.37
N ALA A 284 19.01 -4.64 11.52
CA ALA A 284 19.16 -4.11 10.18
C ALA A 284 19.53 -2.61 10.15
N GLU A 285 18.91 -1.77 10.99
CA GLU A 285 19.29 -0.35 11.14
C GLU A 285 20.73 -0.20 11.62
N MET A 286 21.12 -0.96 12.65
CA MET A 286 22.51 -0.98 13.16
C MET A 286 23.50 -1.40 12.08
N SER A 287 23.19 -2.46 11.32
CA SER A 287 24.06 -2.94 10.24
C SER A 287 24.21 -1.93 9.11
N ALA A 288 23.18 -1.10 8.88
CA ALA A 288 23.19 -0.02 7.91
C ALA A 288 23.73 1.31 8.47
N ASN A 289 24.24 1.32 9.72
CA ASN A 289 24.70 2.52 10.44
C ASN A 289 23.63 3.65 10.48
N LYS A 290 22.36 3.26 10.67
CA LYS A 290 21.21 4.15 10.82
C LYS A 290 20.83 4.26 12.31
N SER A 291 20.14 5.34 12.68
CA SER A 291 19.52 5.47 14.00
C SER A 291 18.40 4.44 14.20
N ASP A 292 18.08 4.04 15.43
CA ASP A 292 16.96 3.12 15.79
C ASP A 292 15.54 3.70 15.58
N ARG A 293 15.40 4.63 14.65
CA ARG A 293 14.20 5.45 14.51
C ARG A 293 13.05 4.66 13.89
N LEU A 294 13.30 3.89 12.83
CA LEU A 294 12.27 3.03 12.23
C LEU A 294 11.85 1.97 13.24
N THR A 295 12.81 1.44 14.01
CA THR A 295 12.53 0.49 15.10
C THR A 295 11.58 1.09 16.12
N ASN A 296 11.85 2.29 16.62
CA ASN A 296 11.00 2.94 17.62
C ASN A 296 9.60 3.28 17.07
N LEU A 297 9.51 3.66 15.80
CA LEU A 297 8.23 3.89 15.14
C LEU A 297 7.44 2.59 14.97
N LEU A 298 8.06 1.50 14.53
CA LEU A 298 7.40 0.20 14.34
C LEU A 298 6.95 -0.39 15.67
N ALA A 299 7.80 -0.33 16.70
CA ALA A 299 7.49 -0.82 18.05
C ALA A 299 6.24 -0.15 18.66
N SER A 300 5.95 1.10 18.26
CA SER A 300 4.78 1.85 18.70
C SER A 300 3.64 1.91 17.65
N ALA A 301 3.77 1.19 16.53
CA ALA A 301 2.88 1.37 15.38
C ALA A 301 1.46 0.83 15.59
N ARG A 302 1.26 -0.14 16.49
CA ARG A 302 0.00 -0.89 16.58
C ARG A 302 -1.24 0.01 16.68
N GLU A 303 -1.24 0.96 17.61
CA GLU A 303 -2.40 1.83 17.82
C GLU A 303 -2.63 2.79 16.64
N ARG A 304 -1.54 3.34 16.08
CA ARG A 304 -1.61 4.21 14.89
C ARG A 304 -2.15 3.45 13.69
N GLN A 305 -1.65 2.24 13.46
CA GLN A 305 -2.06 1.39 12.35
C GLN A 305 -3.54 1.05 12.45
N ILE A 306 -4.05 0.66 13.63
CA ILE A 306 -5.49 0.41 13.81
C ILE A 306 -6.31 1.66 13.47
N PHE A 307 -5.92 2.83 14.00
CA PHE A 307 -6.61 4.09 13.76
C PHE A 307 -6.60 4.47 12.27
N GLN A 308 -5.45 4.38 11.61
CA GLN A 308 -5.29 4.68 10.19
C GLN A 308 -6.07 3.72 9.30
N SER A 309 -6.01 2.42 9.60
CA SER A 309 -6.72 1.37 8.87
C SER A 309 -8.23 1.51 9.00
N ALA A 310 -8.74 1.95 10.16
CA ALA A 310 -10.16 2.23 10.38
C ALA A 310 -10.70 3.37 9.50
N ILE A 311 -9.84 4.22 8.92
CA ILE A 311 -10.27 5.24 7.97
C ILE A 311 -10.64 4.61 6.62
N ASN A 312 -9.95 3.52 6.22
CA ASN A 312 -10.02 3.00 4.86
C ASN A 312 -10.45 1.53 4.69
N CYS A 313 -10.71 0.81 5.78
CA CYS A 313 -11.13 -0.59 5.72
C CYS A 313 -12.44 -0.77 6.49
N ARG A 314 -13.50 -1.21 5.80
CA ARG A 314 -14.86 -1.36 6.37
C ARG A 314 -14.88 -2.17 7.66
N ASP A 315 -14.26 -3.35 7.63
CA ASP A 315 -14.40 -4.31 8.72
C ASP A 315 -13.51 -3.89 9.91
N VAL A 316 -12.37 -3.24 9.64
CA VAL A 316 -11.56 -2.57 10.67
C VAL A 316 -12.27 -1.35 11.25
N HIS A 317 -12.95 -0.54 10.42
CA HIS A 317 -13.74 0.59 10.88
C HIS A 317 -14.81 0.16 11.87
N LYS A 318 -15.57 -0.89 11.51
CA LYS A 318 -16.60 -1.47 12.37
C LYS A 318 -16.02 -1.93 13.71
N ALA A 319 -14.95 -2.72 13.69
CA ALA A 319 -14.30 -3.19 14.91
C ALA A 319 -13.77 -2.02 15.75
N PHE A 320 -13.18 -1.01 15.13
CA PHE A 320 -12.68 0.18 15.83
C PHE A 320 -13.80 0.94 16.54
N VAL A 321 -14.93 1.19 15.87
CA VAL A 321 -16.10 1.88 16.46
C VAL A 321 -16.72 1.09 17.63
N GLU A 322 -16.73 -0.25 17.52
CA GLU A 322 -17.34 -1.15 18.51
C GLU A 322 -16.43 -1.43 19.72
N GLU A 323 -15.12 -1.55 19.51
CA GLU A 323 -14.18 -2.10 20.50
C GLU A 323 -13.20 -1.06 21.04
N ASP A 324 -12.84 -0.02 20.28
CA ASP A 324 -11.82 0.94 20.71
C ASP A 324 -12.33 1.81 21.87
N ARG A 325 -11.60 1.77 22.98
CA ARG A 325 -11.98 2.46 24.21
C ARG A 325 -12.00 3.98 24.03
N ARG A 326 -11.11 4.54 23.22
CA ARG A 326 -10.98 5.99 23.02
C ARG A 326 -12.10 6.48 22.13
N PHE A 327 -12.39 5.76 21.06
CA PHE A 327 -13.55 6.03 20.21
C PHE A 327 -14.84 6.01 21.03
N ARG A 328 -15.10 4.94 21.78
CA ARG A 328 -16.29 4.85 22.63
C ARG A 328 -16.41 5.98 23.65
N GLY A 329 -15.28 6.38 24.26
CA GLY A 329 -15.23 7.52 25.18
C GLY A 329 -15.47 8.87 24.50
N ALA A 330 -15.16 9.00 23.21
CA ALA A 330 -15.37 10.22 22.42
C ALA A 330 -16.73 10.25 21.70
N ARG A 331 -17.36 9.10 21.43
CA ARG A 331 -18.61 8.98 20.65
C ARG A 331 -19.78 9.79 21.22
N GLY A 332 -19.86 9.88 22.55
CA GLY A 332 -20.87 10.65 23.27
C GLY A 332 -20.57 12.15 23.42
N LYS A 333 -19.39 12.60 22.99
CA LYS A 333 -19.01 14.02 23.03
C LYS A 333 -19.66 14.79 21.89
N ASP A 334 -19.77 16.09 22.10
CA ASP A 334 -20.21 17.03 21.08
C ASP A 334 -19.14 17.15 19.99
N VAL A 335 -19.52 16.86 18.73
CA VAL A 335 -18.65 16.96 17.56
C VAL A 335 -18.94 18.19 16.70
N ARG A 336 -19.78 19.14 17.15
CA ARG A 336 -20.08 20.37 16.41
C ARG A 336 -18.83 21.19 16.11
N GLY A 337 -17.90 21.28 17.07
CA GLY A 337 -16.63 21.97 16.85
C GLY A 337 -15.82 21.36 15.71
N GLU A 338 -15.79 20.03 15.60
CA GLU A 338 -15.13 19.33 14.50
C GLU A 338 -15.84 19.55 13.17
N LEU A 339 -17.18 19.53 13.17
CA LEU A 339 -17.97 19.80 11.97
C LEU A 339 -17.80 21.25 11.48
N GLU A 340 -17.84 22.22 12.38
CA GLU A 340 -17.61 23.63 12.02
C GLU A 340 -16.21 23.85 11.47
N ALA A 341 -15.18 23.28 12.11
CA ALA A 341 -13.81 23.35 11.62
C ALA A 341 -13.67 22.74 10.21
N PHE A 342 -14.30 21.59 9.97
CA PHE A 342 -14.36 20.96 8.65
C PHE A 342 -15.07 21.85 7.62
N LEU A 343 -16.20 22.45 7.96
CA LEU A 343 -16.98 23.31 7.06
C LEU A 343 -16.32 24.68 6.79
N VAL A 344 -15.35 25.11 7.59
CA VAL A 344 -14.51 26.27 7.26
C VAL A 344 -13.61 25.94 6.06
N ILE A 345 -13.15 24.70 5.93
CA ILE A 345 -12.30 24.23 4.83
C ILE A 345 -13.17 23.88 3.59
N TYR A 346 -14.36 23.30 3.82
CA TYR A 346 -15.30 22.87 2.77
C TYR A 346 -16.65 23.59 2.89
N PRO A 347 -16.70 24.92 2.64
CA PRO A 347 -17.91 25.72 2.87
C PRO A 347 -19.05 25.36 1.92
N ASP A 348 -18.75 24.78 0.77
CA ASP A 348 -19.71 24.29 -0.24
C ASP A 348 -20.60 23.17 0.29
N LEU A 349 -20.14 22.40 1.28
CA LEU A 349 -20.89 21.28 1.86
C LEU A 349 -21.87 21.71 2.96
N ARG A 350 -21.93 23.00 3.32
CA ARG A 350 -22.73 23.49 4.45
C ARG A 350 -24.23 23.28 4.27
N ASP A 351 -24.70 23.30 3.02
CA ASP A 351 -26.12 23.20 2.69
C ASP A 351 -26.60 21.75 2.46
N GLU A 352 -25.71 20.76 2.61
CA GLU A 352 -26.05 19.35 2.44
C GLU A 352 -26.98 18.85 3.55
N ASP A 353 -27.93 17.97 3.20
CA ASP A 353 -28.97 17.48 4.12
C ASP A 353 -28.36 16.73 5.32
N GLU A 354 -27.31 15.95 5.09
CA GLU A 354 -26.56 15.26 6.14
C GLU A 354 -25.97 16.23 7.16
N VAL A 355 -25.43 17.37 6.71
CA VAL A 355 -24.86 18.40 7.58
C VAL A 355 -25.96 19.07 8.41
N LYS A 356 -27.09 19.42 7.78
CA LYS A 356 -28.26 19.99 8.47
C LYS A 356 -28.83 19.01 9.51
N LEU A 357 -28.89 17.72 9.18
CA LEU A 357 -29.36 16.67 10.09
C LEU A 357 -28.45 16.57 11.33
N ILE A 358 -27.13 16.57 11.16
CA ILE A 358 -26.19 16.53 12.28
C ILE A 358 -26.31 17.78 13.14
N MET A 359 -26.38 18.97 12.53
CA MET A 359 -26.56 20.23 13.27
C MET A 359 -27.90 20.30 14.02
N GLY A 360 -28.98 19.75 13.44
CA GLY A 360 -30.32 19.74 14.03
C GLY A 360 -30.54 18.66 15.10
N SER A 361 -29.89 17.50 14.98
CA SER A 361 -30.02 16.38 15.94
C SER A 361 -29.27 16.60 17.28
N MET A 362 -28.56 17.71 17.41
CA MET A 362 -27.74 18.08 18.56
C MET A 362 -28.29 19.29 19.34
N GLN A 363 -29.51 19.73 19.03
CA GLN A 363 -30.34 20.64 19.84
C GLN A 363 -31.24 19.82 20.76
#